data_AF-A0A3B0XR45-F1
#
_entry.id   AF-A0A3B0XR45-F1
#
_cell.length_a   1.000
_cell.length_b   1.000
_cell.length_c   1.000
_cell.angle_alpha   90.00
_cell.angle_beta   90.00
_cell.angle_gamma   90.00
#
_symmetry.space_group_name_H-M   'P 1'
#
loop_
_entity.id
_entity.type
_entity.pdbx_description
1 polymer ?
#
loop_
_entity_poly.entity_id
_entity_poly.type
_entity_poly.pdbx_seq_one_letter_code
_entity_poly.pdbx_strand_id
1 'polypeptide(L)'
;HDHIACFSHLAEKLNQFFDGAHPTKNSYYQHEDVLKTIKPARTIYTGNYIFNQQGMRHFIPFASLKLRMAGPTLGRIIKADAGEQFVSANLPMLHNRTVSSTGKAEFRPGISHKKANIDISDEFNRQFFGDVMLFSMQELCEMGYPEKKIPLDIIGETVRNMIKFMLDKYSTRHHDIEKNIETLTSLINNPQHWWNENMQQEAGVKSAKLHFNHFLNNINLNFGKNASGYKFIHSSSNQSMYTKKIVDAIISFPDDRSSWKHTLKNYAIK
;
A
#
# COMPACT_ATOMS: atom_id res chain seq x y z
N HIS A 1 27.49 -7.41 19.65
CA HIS A 1 27.67 -6.28 18.72
C HIS A 1 27.95 -5.03 19.53
N ASP A 2 28.94 -4.23 19.14
CA ASP A 2 29.19 -2.91 19.75
C ASP A 2 28.23 -1.85 19.18
N HIS A 3 28.26 -0.64 19.76
CA HIS A 3 27.37 0.46 19.37
C HIS A 3 27.56 0.91 17.92
N ILE A 4 28.79 0.85 17.40
CA ILE A 4 29.12 1.28 16.04
C ILE A 4 28.57 0.28 15.04
N ALA A 5 28.81 -1.01 15.27
CA ALA A 5 28.27 -2.10 14.45
C ALA A 5 26.73 -2.06 14.41
N CYS A 6 26.07 -1.80 15.54
CA CYS A 6 24.61 -1.64 15.58
C CYS A 6 24.14 -0.42 14.78
N PHE A 7 24.81 0.73 14.92
CA PHE A 7 24.47 1.97 14.22
C PHE A 7 24.64 1.84 12.70
N SER A 8 25.77 1.30 12.25
CA SER A 8 26.03 1.02 10.84
C SER A 8 25.05 0.01 10.26
N HIS A 9 24.78 -1.09 10.97
CA HIS A 9 23.86 -2.13 10.51
C HIS A 9 22.42 -1.61 10.31
N LEU A 10 21.95 -0.74 11.19
CA LEU A 10 20.66 -0.07 11.01
C LEU A 10 20.70 0.85 9.78
N ALA A 11 21.72 1.70 9.69
CA ALA A 11 21.86 2.72 8.66
C ALA A 11 21.84 2.12 7.24
N GLU A 12 22.56 1.01 7.02
CA GLU A 12 22.61 0.29 5.74
C GLU A 12 21.23 -0.16 5.23
N LYS A 13 20.30 -0.47 6.15
CA LYS A 13 18.95 -0.97 5.81
C LYS A 13 17.93 0.13 5.58
N LEU A 14 18.18 1.36 6.01
CA LEU A 14 17.18 2.43 6.01
C LEU A 14 16.62 2.71 4.62
N ASN A 15 17.48 2.77 3.59
CA ASN A 15 17.04 3.10 2.24
C ASN A 15 16.25 1.98 1.56
N GLN A 16 16.35 0.74 2.06
CA GLN A 16 15.50 -0.37 1.61
C GLN A 16 14.03 -0.17 1.98
N PHE A 17 13.71 0.76 2.89
CA PHE A 17 12.33 1.20 3.17
C PHE A 17 11.59 1.60 1.90
N PHE A 18 12.25 2.34 1.00
CA PHE A 18 11.63 2.79 -0.24
C PHE A 18 11.36 1.63 -1.19
N ASP A 19 12.10 0.53 -1.07
CA ASP A 19 11.87 -0.73 -1.79
C ASP A 19 10.84 -1.63 -1.10
N GLY A 20 10.37 -1.26 0.09
CA GLY A 20 9.31 -1.96 0.82
C GLY A 20 9.81 -2.92 1.88
N ALA A 21 11.10 -2.87 2.23
CA ALA A 21 11.61 -3.52 3.43
C ALA A 21 11.09 -2.81 4.68
N HIS A 22 10.85 -3.58 5.74
CA HIS A 22 10.53 -3.05 7.07
C HIS A 22 11.66 -3.40 8.02
N PRO A 23 12.65 -2.50 8.25
CA PRO A 23 13.87 -2.83 8.99
C PRO A 23 13.64 -3.32 10.42
N THR A 24 12.48 -3.00 11.02
CA THR A 24 12.14 -3.28 12.42
C THR A 24 11.01 -4.29 12.59
N LYS A 25 10.43 -4.83 11.50
CA LYS A 25 9.26 -5.72 11.57
C LYS A 25 9.49 -7.00 10.77
N ASN A 26 9.72 -8.09 11.50
CA ASN A 26 9.76 -9.44 10.93
C ASN A 26 8.51 -10.21 11.34
N SER A 27 7.90 -10.91 10.39
CA SER A 27 6.83 -11.86 10.65
C SER A 27 7.31 -13.22 10.20
N TYR A 28 7.51 -14.13 11.16
CA TYR A 28 7.94 -15.49 10.89
C TYR A 28 6.72 -16.40 10.79
N TYR A 29 6.76 -17.35 9.85
CA TYR A 29 5.79 -18.43 9.81
C TYR A 29 6.02 -19.33 11.03
N GLN A 30 4.95 -19.59 11.78
CA GLN A 30 4.92 -20.59 12.82
C GLN A 30 4.02 -21.72 12.34
N HIS A 31 4.54 -22.95 12.34
CA HIS A 31 3.80 -24.12 11.91
C HIS A 31 2.74 -24.50 12.93
N GLU A 32 1.48 -24.57 12.49
CA GLU A 32 0.31 -24.96 13.26
C GLU A 32 -0.63 -25.78 12.36
N ASP A 33 -1.51 -26.58 12.97
CA ASP A 33 -2.56 -27.29 12.24
C ASP A 33 -3.47 -26.29 11.51
N VAL A 34 -3.50 -26.38 10.18
CA VAL A 34 -4.19 -25.43 9.29
C VAL A 34 -5.66 -25.25 9.68
N LEU A 35 -6.35 -26.32 10.08
CA LEU A 35 -7.76 -26.25 10.44
C LEU A 35 -8.00 -25.40 11.70
N LYS A 36 -7.02 -25.35 12.60
CA LYS A 36 -7.07 -24.51 13.82
C LYS A 36 -6.72 -23.04 13.55
N THR A 37 -6.19 -22.74 12.37
CA THR A 37 -5.77 -21.38 12.00
C THR A 37 -6.81 -20.64 11.16
N ILE A 38 -7.94 -21.29 10.87
CA ILE A 38 -9.03 -20.72 10.08
C ILE A 38 -9.61 -19.50 10.81
N LYS A 39 -9.61 -18.36 10.13
CA LYS A 39 -10.17 -17.10 10.64
C LYS A 39 -10.80 -16.28 9.53
N PRO A 40 -11.72 -15.35 9.84
CA PRO A 40 -12.33 -14.48 8.84
C PRO A 40 -11.27 -13.77 7.98
N ALA A 41 -11.39 -13.90 6.66
CA ALA A 41 -10.51 -13.20 5.73
C ALA A 41 -10.94 -11.74 5.58
N ARG A 42 -9.95 -10.89 5.29
CA ARG A 42 -10.17 -9.44 5.05
C ARG A 42 -9.62 -8.98 3.71
N THR A 43 -8.81 -9.78 3.04
CA THR A 43 -8.11 -9.37 1.82
C THR A 43 -7.76 -10.58 0.99
N ILE A 44 -7.62 -10.37 -0.31
CA ILE A 44 -6.97 -11.31 -1.22
C ILE A 44 -5.60 -10.76 -1.59
N TYR A 45 -4.60 -11.62 -1.73
CA TYR A 45 -3.30 -11.22 -2.26
C TYR A 45 -3.28 -11.41 -3.77
N THR A 46 -3.30 -10.32 -4.54
CA THR A 46 -3.54 -10.40 -5.98
C THR A 46 -2.42 -11.08 -6.79
N GLY A 47 -1.24 -11.28 -6.19
CA GLY A 47 -0.13 -12.00 -6.81
C GLY A 47 -0.14 -13.52 -6.56
N ASN A 48 -1.10 -14.05 -5.80
CA ASN A 48 -1.10 -15.46 -5.40
C ASN A 48 -2.52 -15.99 -5.14
N TYR A 49 -3.37 -16.01 -6.17
CA TYR A 49 -4.68 -16.66 -6.09
C TYR A 49 -4.98 -17.47 -7.35
N ILE A 50 -5.79 -18.52 -7.19
CA ILE A 50 -6.35 -19.33 -8.27
C ILE A 50 -7.87 -19.25 -8.13
N PHE A 51 -8.56 -18.82 -9.18
CA PHE A 51 -10.02 -18.91 -9.21
C PHE A 51 -10.45 -20.21 -9.85
N ASN A 52 -11.38 -20.91 -9.21
CA ASN A 52 -12.20 -21.88 -9.92
C ASN A 52 -13.28 -21.14 -10.74
N GLN A 53 -14.06 -21.87 -11.54
CA GLN A 53 -15.09 -21.27 -12.40
C GLN A 53 -16.09 -20.39 -11.62
N GLN A 54 -16.48 -20.79 -10.41
CA GLN A 54 -17.37 -19.99 -9.56
C GLN A 54 -16.71 -18.69 -9.11
N GLY A 55 -15.43 -18.75 -8.72
CA GLY A 55 -14.66 -17.59 -8.28
C GLY A 55 -14.36 -16.57 -9.38
N MET A 56 -14.34 -16.98 -10.65
CA MET A 56 -14.14 -16.08 -11.80
C MET A 56 -15.21 -15.00 -11.94
N ARG A 57 -16.37 -15.15 -11.29
CA ARG A 57 -17.39 -14.09 -11.19
C ARG A 57 -16.91 -12.82 -10.46
N HIS A 58 -15.75 -12.88 -9.82
CA HIS A 58 -15.10 -11.76 -9.12
C HIS A 58 -13.75 -11.38 -9.75
N PHE A 59 -13.43 -11.86 -10.96
CA PHE A 59 -12.08 -11.71 -11.53
C PHE A 59 -11.72 -10.24 -11.82
N ILE A 60 -10.69 -9.77 -11.10
CA ILE A 60 -10.02 -8.45 -11.09
C ILE A 60 -10.88 -7.25 -11.52
N PRO A 61 -11.87 -6.86 -10.71
CA PRO A 61 -12.50 -5.57 -10.93
C PRO A 61 -11.48 -4.45 -10.81
N PHE A 62 -11.64 -3.42 -11.64
CA PHE A 62 -10.92 -2.15 -11.55
C PHE A 62 -9.42 -2.21 -11.87
N ALA A 63 -8.93 -3.28 -12.50
CA ALA A 63 -7.52 -3.42 -12.90
C ALA A 63 -7.01 -2.21 -13.73
N SER A 64 -7.88 -1.65 -14.58
CA SER A 64 -7.61 -0.49 -15.42
C SER A 64 -7.24 0.78 -14.63
N LEU A 65 -7.70 0.90 -13.38
CA LEU A 65 -7.36 2.03 -12.51
C LEU A 65 -5.89 1.97 -12.04
N LYS A 66 -5.27 0.79 -12.07
CA LYS A 66 -3.90 0.54 -11.61
C LYS A 66 -3.65 1.04 -10.19
N LEU A 67 -4.66 1.15 -9.33
CA LEU A 67 -4.50 1.59 -7.94
C LEU A 67 -3.83 0.52 -7.07
N ARG A 68 -3.36 0.90 -5.89
CA ARG A 68 -3.08 -0.08 -4.85
C ARG A 68 -4.40 -0.56 -4.24
N MET A 69 -4.31 -1.49 -3.28
CA MET A 69 -5.47 -2.00 -2.54
C MET A 69 -6.48 -2.83 -3.36
N ALA A 70 -6.19 -3.17 -4.61
CA ALA A 70 -7.06 -4.02 -5.43
C ALA A 70 -7.44 -5.35 -4.75
N GLY A 71 -6.49 -6.01 -4.09
CA GLY A 71 -6.72 -7.24 -3.32
C GLY A 71 -7.64 -7.07 -2.11
N PRO A 72 -7.39 -6.08 -1.23
CA PRO A 72 -8.32 -5.67 -0.18
C PRO A 72 -9.72 -5.32 -0.70
N THR A 73 -9.82 -4.54 -1.78
CA THR A 73 -11.10 -4.12 -2.39
C THR A 73 -11.89 -5.33 -2.89
N LEU A 74 -11.22 -6.23 -3.61
CA LEU A 74 -11.80 -7.49 -4.04
C LEU A 74 -12.23 -8.36 -2.85
N GLY A 75 -11.45 -8.37 -1.76
CA GLY A 75 -11.81 -9.03 -0.52
C GLY A 75 -13.09 -8.49 0.10
N ARG A 76 -13.40 -7.19 0.01
CA ARG A 76 -14.68 -6.62 0.47
C ARG A 76 -15.85 -7.11 -0.36
N ILE A 77 -15.70 -7.14 -1.69
CA ILE A 77 -16.72 -7.64 -2.61
C ILE A 77 -17.03 -9.12 -2.34
N ILE A 78 -15.99 -9.94 -2.19
CA ILE A 78 -16.16 -11.37 -1.92
C ILE A 78 -16.71 -11.60 -0.52
N LYS A 79 -16.30 -10.84 0.49
CA LYS A 79 -16.90 -10.93 1.84
C LYS A 79 -18.39 -10.59 1.81
N ALA A 80 -18.79 -9.58 1.04
CA ALA A 80 -20.21 -9.20 0.89
C ALA A 80 -21.04 -10.31 0.23
N ASP A 81 -20.46 -11.07 -0.69
CA ASP A 81 -21.12 -12.17 -1.41
C ASP A 81 -21.10 -13.51 -0.62
N ALA A 82 -19.94 -13.87 -0.07
CA ALA A 82 -19.71 -15.16 0.60
C ALA A 82 -19.96 -15.14 2.12
N GLY A 83 -20.13 -13.96 2.72
CA GLY A 83 -20.37 -13.82 4.16
C GLY A 83 -19.30 -14.51 5.01
N GLU A 84 -19.72 -15.31 6.00
CA GLU A 84 -18.81 -16.03 6.90
C GLU A 84 -17.97 -17.11 6.23
N GLN A 85 -18.27 -17.48 4.98
CA GLN A 85 -17.45 -18.43 4.22
C GLN A 85 -16.15 -17.80 3.69
N PHE A 86 -16.02 -16.46 3.73
CA PHE A 86 -14.77 -15.81 3.36
C PHE A 86 -13.76 -15.89 4.50
N VAL A 87 -12.90 -16.91 4.44
CA VAL A 87 -11.91 -17.25 5.49
C VAL A 87 -10.48 -17.31 4.95
N SER A 88 -9.53 -17.31 5.88
CA SER A 88 -8.08 -17.41 5.65
C SER A 88 -7.48 -18.43 6.60
N ALA A 89 -6.35 -19.02 6.23
CA ALA A 89 -5.59 -19.94 7.08
C ALA A 89 -4.08 -19.61 7.03
N ASN A 90 -3.34 -20.05 8.04
CA ASN A 90 -1.90 -19.84 8.14
C ASN A 90 -1.15 -20.88 7.30
N LEU A 91 -0.76 -20.49 6.08
CA LEU A 91 0.01 -21.35 5.17
C LEU A 91 1.48 -20.87 5.10
N PRO A 92 2.44 -21.78 4.82
CA PRO A 92 3.83 -21.39 4.62
C PRO A 92 3.99 -20.26 3.60
N MET A 93 4.75 -19.23 3.96
CA MET A 93 5.06 -18.13 3.04
C MET A 93 6.15 -18.56 2.07
N LEU A 94 5.78 -18.76 0.80
CA LEU A 94 6.71 -19.16 -0.27
C LEU A 94 7.32 -17.97 -1.05
N HIS A 95 6.91 -16.73 -0.76
CA HIS A 95 7.35 -15.54 -1.50
C HIS A 95 7.96 -14.48 -0.57
N ASN A 96 9.12 -13.95 -0.96
CA ASN A 96 9.73 -12.76 -0.35
C ASN A 96 9.50 -11.55 -1.26
N ARG A 97 9.25 -10.39 -0.66
CA ARG A 97 8.94 -9.16 -1.41
C ARG A 97 10.19 -8.46 -1.97
N THR A 98 11.36 -8.81 -1.44
CA THR A 98 12.66 -8.31 -1.86
C THR A 98 13.60 -9.47 -2.15
N VAL A 99 14.51 -9.30 -3.11
CA VAL A 99 15.57 -10.27 -3.39
C VAL A 99 16.55 -10.23 -2.22
N SER A 100 16.76 -11.37 -1.56
CA SER A 100 17.58 -11.47 -0.34
C SER A 100 19.00 -10.92 -0.51
N SER A 101 19.58 -11.04 -1.72
CA SER A 101 20.93 -10.56 -2.03
C SER A 101 21.04 -9.06 -2.26
N THR A 102 19.96 -8.36 -2.61
CA THR A 102 20.00 -6.93 -2.97
C THR A 102 19.13 -6.04 -2.09
N GLY A 103 18.18 -6.62 -1.35
CA GLY A 103 17.19 -5.87 -0.56
C GLY A 103 16.21 -5.06 -1.41
N LYS A 104 16.29 -5.16 -2.74
CA LYS A 104 15.42 -4.47 -3.70
C LYS A 104 14.20 -5.30 -4.02
N ALA A 105 13.08 -4.63 -4.31
CA ALA A 105 11.93 -5.29 -4.90
C ALA A 105 12.27 -5.73 -6.34
N GLU A 106 11.88 -6.94 -6.74
CA GLU A 106 12.06 -7.40 -8.13
C GLU A 106 11.29 -6.52 -9.12
N PHE A 107 10.13 -6.01 -8.71
CA PHE A 107 9.34 -5.06 -9.48
C PHE A 107 8.36 -4.30 -8.58
N ARG A 108 8.43 -2.96 -8.54
CA ARG A 108 7.51 -2.12 -7.76
C ARG A 108 7.00 -0.91 -8.58
N PRO A 109 5.78 -0.99 -9.14
CA PRO A 109 5.20 0.10 -9.93
C PRO A 109 5.09 1.42 -9.14
N GLY A 110 5.43 2.52 -9.80
CA GLY A 110 5.33 3.86 -9.21
C GLY A 110 6.51 4.25 -8.32
N ILE A 111 7.64 3.54 -8.45
CA ILE A 111 8.92 3.91 -7.84
C ILE A 111 9.91 4.23 -8.94
N SER A 112 10.55 5.40 -8.84
CA SER A 112 11.62 5.84 -9.74
C SER A 112 12.93 5.94 -8.98
N HIS A 113 13.89 5.08 -9.32
CA HIS A 113 15.27 5.20 -8.86
C HIS A 113 16.04 6.12 -9.82
N LYS A 114 16.31 7.35 -9.39
CA LYS A 114 17.25 8.25 -10.07
C LYS A 114 18.61 8.12 -9.37
N LYS A 115 19.70 8.51 -10.06
CA LYS A 115 21.09 8.32 -9.57
C LYS A 115 21.32 8.73 -8.11
N ALA A 116 20.62 9.75 -7.62
CA ALA A 116 20.81 10.28 -6.25
C ALA A 116 19.57 10.21 -5.35
N ASN A 117 18.38 9.83 -5.84
CA ASN A 117 17.12 9.91 -5.08
C ASN A 117 16.14 8.81 -5.50
N ILE A 118 15.27 8.42 -4.57
CA ILE A 118 14.17 7.49 -4.80
C ILE A 118 12.86 8.25 -4.70
N ASP A 119 12.09 8.32 -5.79
CA ASP A 119 10.78 8.97 -5.85
C ASP A 119 9.67 7.90 -5.82
N ILE A 120 8.78 8.00 -4.83
CA ILE A 120 7.64 7.10 -4.63
C ILE A 120 6.30 7.84 -4.73
N SER A 121 6.28 9.04 -5.31
CA SER A 121 5.06 9.86 -5.41
C SER A 121 3.94 9.19 -6.19
N ASP A 122 4.26 8.48 -7.27
CA ASP A 122 3.26 7.68 -8.01
C ASP A 122 2.70 6.54 -7.16
N GLU A 123 3.56 5.80 -6.45
CA GLU A 123 3.14 4.76 -5.50
C GLU A 123 2.25 5.35 -4.39
N PHE A 124 2.61 6.52 -3.86
CA PHE A 124 1.84 7.26 -2.86
C PHE A 124 0.45 7.63 -3.40
N ASN A 125 0.36 8.19 -4.61
CA ASN A 125 -0.90 8.57 -5.24
C ASN A 125 -1.80 7.34 -5.46
N ARG A 126 -1.21 6.24 -5.94
CA ARG A 126 -1.92 4.95 -6.11
C ARG A 126 -2.38 4.36 -4.79
N GLN A 127 -1.65 4.58 -3.69
CA GLN A 127 -2.08 4.20 -2.34
C GLN A 127 -3.28 5.04 -1.90
N PHE A 128 -3.18 6.36 -1.96
CA PHE A 128 -4.23 7.28 -1.52
C PHE A 128 -5.57 6.98 -2.22
N PHE A 129 -5.59 6.96 -3.56
CA PHE A 129 -6.82 6.68 -4.30
C PHE A 129 -7.23 5.19 -4.21
N GLY A 130 -6.28 4.29 -3.94
CA GLY A 130 -6.57 2.89 -3.62
C GLY A 130 -7.31 2.74 -2.29
N ASP A 131 -6.95 3.52 -1.27
CA ASP A 131 -7.68 3.58 -0.01
C ASP A 131 -9.07 4.19 -0.19
N VAL A 132 -9.19 5.30 -0.94
CA VAL A 132 -10.50 5.85 -1.33
C VAL A 132 -11.37 4.76 -1.96
N MET A 133 -10.84 4.05 -2.96
CA MET A 133 -11.57 2.98 -3.62
C MET A 133 -11.98 1.86 -2.66
N LEU A 134 -11.05 1.38 -1.82
CA LEU A 134 -11.30 0.33 -0.84
C LEU A 134 -12.44 0.69 0.12
N PHE A 135 -12.36 1.87 0.73
CA PHE A 135 -13.29 2.24 1.78
C PHE A 135 -14.64 2.70 1.22
N SER A 136 -14.69 3.33 0.04
CA SER A 136 -15.95 3.54 -0.68
C SER A 136 -16.63 2.21 -1.03
N MET A 137 -15.87 1.23 -1.52
CA MET A 137 -16.41 -0.10 -1.80
C MET A 137 -16.90 -0.81 -0.54
N GLN A 138 -16.23 -0.62 0.59
CA GLN A 138 -16.70 -1.16 1.86
C GLN A 138 -18.08 -0.59 2.23
N GLU A 139 -18.24 0.73 2.22
CA GLU A 139 -19.54 1.38 2.51
C GLU A 139 -20.64 0.95 1.54
N LEU A 140 -20.34 0.90 0.24
CA LEU A 140 -21.31 0.46 -0.76
C LEU A 140 -21.71 -1.01 -0.57
N CYS A 141 -20.74 -1.89 -0.24
CA CYS A 141 -21.03 -3.29 0.06
C CYS A 141 -21.93 -3.44 1.29
N GLU A 142 -21.75 -2.61 2.32
CA GLU A 142 -22.64 -2.57 3.49
C GLU A 142 -24.08 -2.13 3.11
N MET A 143 -24.24 -1.34 2.05
CA MET A 143 -25.55 -1.00 1.45
C MET A 143 -26.13 -2.11 0.55
N GLY A 144 -25.39 -3.20 0.33
CA GLY A 144 -25.79 -4.35 -0.48
C GLY A 144 -25.26 -4.37 -1.91
N TYR A 145 -24.33 -3.49 -2.27
CA TYR A 145 -23.60 -3.55 -3.53
C TYR A 145 -22.70 -4.80 -3.61
N PRO A 146 -22.53 -5.47 -4.78
CA PRO A 146 -23.09 -5.15 -6.09
C PRO A 146 -24.46 -5.77 -6.40
N GLU A 147 -25.05 -6.57 -5.50
CA GLU A 147 -26.33 -7.26 -5.78
C GLU A 147 -27.52 -6.29 -5.81
N LYS A 148 -27.50 -5.25 -4.96
CA LYS A 148 -28.47 -4.15 -5.00
C LYS A 148 -27.96 -3.03 -5.89
N LYS A 149 -28.84 -2.52 -6.75
CA LYS A 149 -28.58 -1.32 -7.53
C LYS A 149 -28.57 -0.10 -6.60
N ILE A 150 -27.40 0.50 -6.43
CA ILE A 150 -27.23 1.74 -5.68
C ILE A 150 -27.40 2.92 -6.65
N PRO A 151 -28.16 3.97 -6.28
CA PRO A 151 -28.27 5.18 -7.10
C PRO A 151 -26.92 5.85 -7.40
N LEU A 152 -26.79 6.42 -8.60
CA LEU A 152 -25.51 6.96 -9.10
C LEU A 152 -25.02 8.17 -8.29
N ASP A 153 -25.95 9.00 -7.83
CA ASP A 153 -25.72 10.13 -6.94
C ASP A 153 -25.12 9.68 -5.60
N ILE A 154 -25.65 8.58 -5.03
CA ILE A 154 -25.14 7.98 -3.80
C ILE A 154 -23.73 7.43 -4.00
N ILE A 155 -23.47 6.69 -5.08
CA ILE A 155 -22.11 6.21 -5.41
C ILE A 155 -21.14 7.39 -5.51
N GLY A 156 -21.53 8.43 -6.25
CA GLY A 156 -20.71 9.63 -6.40
C GLY A 156 -20.46 10.36 -5.08
N GLU A 157 -21.47 10.45 -4.22
CA GLU A 157 -21.35 11.09 -2.91
C GLU A 157 -20.45 10.29 -1.97
N THR A 158 -20.61 8.97 -1.88
CA THR A 158 -19.73 8.08 -1.11
C THR A 158 -18.27 8.27 -1.49
N VAL A 159 -17.94 8.31 -2.79
CA VAL A 159 -16.56 8.52 -3.25
C VAL A 159 -16.04 9.90 -2.88
N ARG A 160 -16.84 10.96 -3.08
CA ARG A 160 -16.42 12.35 -2.73
C ARG A 160 -16.21 12.52 -1.22
N ASN A 161 -17.09 11.95 -0.40
CA ASN A 161 -16.97 12.01 1.05
C ASN A 161 -15.75 11.21 1.52
N MET A 162 -15.50 10.05 0.93
CA MET A 162 -14.30 9.25 1.22
C MET A 162 -13.00 9.97 0.83
N ILE A 163 -12.97 10.70 -0.28
CA ILE A 163 -11.81 11.55 -0.63
C ILE A 163 -11.56 12.58 0.47
N LYS A 164 -12.58 13.33 0.90
CA LYS A 164 -12.44 14.33 1.97
C LYS A 164 -11.91 13.71 3.26
N PHE A 165 -12.48 12.57 3.65
CA PHE A 165 -12.08 11.84 4.85
C PHE A 165 -10.63 11.32 4.77
N MET A 166 -10.22 10.77 3.62
CA MET A 166 -8.85 10.31 3.42
C MET A 166 -7.87 11.47 3.36
N LEU A 167 -8.23 12.59 2.75
CA LEU A 167 -7.38 13.79 2.75
C LEU A 167 -7.08 14.25 4.17
N ASP A 168 -8.10 14.35 5.03
CA ASP A 168 -7.92 14.74 6.43
C ASP A 168 -6.93 13.81 7.14
N LYS A 169 -7.14 12.48 7.05
CA LYS A 169 -6.24 11.48 7.62
C LYS A 169 -4.80 11.59 7.10
N TYR A 170 -4.64 11.75 5.80
CA TYR A 170 -3.31 11.87 5.18
C TYR A 170 -2.61 13.17 5.57
N SER A 171 -3.36 14.27 5.70
CA SER A 171 -2.86 15.58 6.13
C SER A 171 -2.49 15.60 7.62
N THR A 172 -3.25 14.95 8.50
CA THR A 172 -2.85 14.74 9.90
C THR A 172 -1.54 13.95 9.94
N ARG A 173 -1.46 12.84 9.19
CA ARG A 173 -0.26 12.02 9.15
C ARG A 173 0.95 12.77 8.57
N HIS A 174 0.73 13.68 7.61
CA HIS A 174 1.78 14.50 7.03
C HIS A 174 2.45 15.37 8.09
N HIS A 175 1.65 16.05 8.93
CA HIS A 175 2.17 16.88 10.03
C HIS A 175 3.01 16.06 11.02
N ASP A 176 2.58 14.84 11.35
CA ASP A 176 3.37 13.95 12.21
C ASP A 176 4.70 13.58 11.56
N ILE A 177 4.69 13.29 10.25
CA ILE A 177 5.90 12.96 9.51
C ILE A 177 6.85 14.15 9.46
N GLU A 178 6.38 15.37 9.24
CA GLU A 178 7.21 16.58 9.25
C GLU A 178 7.91 16.77 10.60
N LYS A 179 7.18 16.62 11.72
CA LYS A 179 7.77 16.68 13.07
C LYS A 179 8.82 15.58 13.29
N ASN A 180 8.56 14.37 12.79
CA ASN A 180 9.49 13.26 12.89
C ASN A 180 10.76 13.49 12.05
N ILE A 181 10.63 14.11 10.87
CA ILE A 181 11.76 14.52 10.04
C ILE A 181 12.61 15.55 10.77
N GLU A 182 12.00 16.59 11.34
CA GLU A 182 12.70 17.62 12.12
C GLU A 182 13.43 17.00 13.32
N THR A 183 12.74 16.14 14.06
CA THR A 183 13.30 15.43 15.21
C THR A 183 14.49 14.56 14.81
N LEU A 184 14.35 13.72 13.78
CA LEU A 184 15.44 12.86 13.31
C LEU A 184 16.61 13.67 12.75
N THR A 185 16.34 14.77 12.05
CA THR A 185 17.38 15.68 11.54
C THR A 185 18.16 16.32 12.69
N SER A 186 17.47 16.75 13.76
CA SER A 186 18.10 17.29 14.95
C SER A 186 18.96 16.23 15.67
N LEU A 187 18.42 15.02 15.86
CA LEU A 187 19.13 13.90 16.49
C LEU A 187 20.41 13.51 15.73
N ILE A 188 20.33 13.40 14.40
CA ILE A 188 21.51 13.02 13.59
C ILE A 188 22.59 14.11 13.62
N ASN A 189 22.21 15.37 13.75
CA ASN A 189 23.16 16.50 13.69
C ASN A 189 23.58 17.06 15.06
N ASN A 190 23.00 16.60 16.17
CA ASN A 190 23.34 17.11 17.50
C ASN A 190 24.81 16.75 17.87
N PRO A 191 25.69 17.76 18.07
CA PRO A 191 27.11 17.53 18.36
C PRO A 191 27.39 16.74 19.65
N GLN A 192 26.45 16.70 20.59
CA GLN A 192 26.60 16.03 21.89
C GLN A 192 26.41 14.51 21.83
N HIS A 193 26.00 13.96 20.69
CA HIS A 193 25.86 12.51 20.55
C HIS A 193 27.18 11.88 20.13
N TRP A 194 27.48 10.70 20.68
CA TRP A 194 28.74 9.98 20.46
C TRP A 194 29.09 9.78 18.97
N TRP A 195 28.09 9.62 18.09
CA TRP A 195 28.29 9.48 16.63
C TRP A 195 28.68 10.79 15.94
N ASN A 196 28.69 11.91 16.67
CA ASN A 196 29.12 13.23 16.22
C ASN A 196 30.38 13.74 16.93
N GLU A 197 30.84 13.06 17.99
CA GLU A 197 32.09 13.37 18.69
C GLU A 197 33.33 12.86 17.91
N ASN A 198 34.50 12.79 18.57
CA ASN A 198 35.81 12.36 18.03
C ASN A 198 35.83 11.02 17.24
N MET A 199 34.72 10.27 17.23
CA MET A 199 34.50 9.07 16.41
C MET A 199 34.06 9.36 14.96
N GLN A 200 33.91 10.61 14.53
CA GLN A 200 33.63 10.96 13.12
C GLN A 200 34.67 10.41 12.13
N GLN A 201 35.88 10.09 12.60
CA GLN A 201 36.95 9.53 11.78
C GLN A 201 36.83 8.01 11.58
N GLU A 202 36.00 7.32 12.37
CA GLU A 202 35.75 5.90 12.18
C GLU A 202 34.92 5.66 10.93
N ALA A 203 35.40 4.79 10.04
CA ALA A 203 34.79 4.52 8.75
C ALA A 203 33.32 4.08 8.87
N GLY A 204 32.99 3.28 9.89
CA GLY A 204 31.64 2.81 10.17
C GLY A 204 30.65 3.94 10.52
N VAL A 205 31.08 4.90 11.35
CA VAL A 205 30.27 6.06 11.75
C VAL A 205 30.05 7.01 10.57
N LYS A 206 31.11 7.29 9.79
CA LYS A 206 31.02 8.13 8.59
C LYS A 206 30.06 7.54 7.56
N SER A 207 30.18 6.23 7.27
CA SER A 207 29.29 5.53 6.34
C SER A 207 27.83 5.56 6.82
N ALA A 208 27.60 5.27 8.11
CA ALA A 208 26.27 5.31 8.70
C ALA A 208 25.61 6.69 8.56
N LYS A 209 26.34 7.77 8.84
CA LYS A 209 25.85 9.15 8.65
C LYS A 209 25.47 9.44 7.20
N LEU A 210 26.23 8.96 6.22
CA LEU A 210 25.88 9.10 4.80
C LEU A 210 24.55 8.39 4.48
N HIS A 211 24.35 7.18 5.00
CA HIS A 211 23.10 6.46 4.83
C HIS A 211 21.90 7.14 5.49
N PHE A 212 22.05 7.68 6.71
CA PHE A 212 21.01 8.47 7.39
C PHE A 212 20.68 9.75 6.62
N ASN A 213 21.68 10.48 6.15
CA ASN A 213 21.47 11.70 5.36
C ASN A 213 20.78 11.39 4.02
N HIS A 214 21.18 10.32 3.35
CA HIS A 214 20.51 9.88 2.13
C HIS A 214 19.06 9.47 2.40
N PHE A 215 18.79 8.76 3.49
CA PHE A 215 17.44 8.42 3.92
C PHE A 215 16.60 9.67 4.21
N LEU A 216 17.14 10.63 4.99
CA LEU A 216 16.47 11.90 5.29
C LEU A 216 16.16 12.72 4.03
N ASN A 217 17.07 12.75 3.06
CA ASN A 217 16.84 13.41 1.77
C ASN A 217 15.68 12.76 1.01
N ASN A 218 15.65 11.42 0.93
CA ASN A 218 14.56 10.69 0.29
C ASN A 218 13.23 10.86 1.05
N ILE A 219 13.24 10.86 2.38
CA ILE A 219 12.03 11.11 3.19
C ILE A 219 11.51 12.53 2.95
N ASN A 220 12.39 13.54 2.96
CA ASN A 220 12.00 14.93 2.68
C ASN A 220 11.43 15.10 1.27
N LEU A 221 12.03 14.45 0.26
CA LEU A 221 11.54 14.47 -1.11
C LEU A 221 10.09 13.94 -1.22
N ASN A 222 9.79 12.85 -0.52
CA ASN A 222 8.54 12.12 -0.68
C ASN A 222 7.45 12.51 0.33
N PHE A 223 7.83 13.03 1.50
CA PHE A 223 6.92 13.30 2.61
C PHE A 223 7.18 14.64 3.31
N GLY A 224 8.17 15.43 2.89
CA GLY A 224 8.38 16.76 3.43
C GLY A 224 7.32 17.75 2.96
N LYS A 225 7.41 18.99 3.43
CA LYS A 225 6.47 20.09 3.15
C LYS A 225 6.13 20.31 1.67
N ASN A 226 7.08 20.03 0.79
CA ASN A 226 6.95 20.25 -0.64
C ASN A 226 6.73 18.98 -1.47
N ALA A 227 6.47 17.84 -0.81
CA ALA A 227 6.32 16.55 -1.45
C ALA A 227 5.28 16.56 -2.58
N SER A 228 5.66 16.02 -3.73
CA SER A 228 4.82 15.98 -4.94
C SER A 228 3.54 15.17 -4.73
N GLY A 229 3.60 14.05 -4.01
CA GLY A 229 2.44 13.22 -3.69
C GLY A 229 1.36 14.00 -2.93
N TYR A 230 1.75 14.75 -1.90
CA TYR A 230 0.81 15.58 -1.14
C TYR A 230 0.20 16.72 -1.98
N LYS A 231 1.01 17.39 -2.80
CA LYS A 231 0.51 18.40 -3.75
C LYS A 231 -0.48 17.77 -4.75
N PHE A 232 -0.20 16.56 -5.19
CA PHE A 232 -1.02 15.84 -6.16
C PHE A 232 -2.41 15.53 -5.60
N ILE A 233 -2.50 14.96 -4.39
CA ILE A 233 -3.79 14.60 -3.78
C ILE A 233 -4.61 15.83 -3.37
N HIS A 234 -3.97 16.97 -3.07
CA HIS A 234 -4.66 18.23 -2.75
C HIS A 234 -5.14 19.02 -3.99
N SER A 235 -4.67 18.66 -5.19
CA SER A 235 -5.13 19.31 -6.42
C SER A 235 -6.59 18.96 -6.72
N SER A 236 -7.43 19.99 -6.86
CA SER A 236 -8.84 19.83 -7.23
C SER A 236 -9.01 19.12 -8.57
N SER A 237 -8.16 19.41 -9.57
CA SER A 237 -8.26 18.75 -10.89
C SER A 237 -7.97 17.24 -10.79
N ASN A 238 -6.96 16.86 -10.00
CA ASN A 238 -6.61 15.46 -9.78
C ASN A 238 -7.70 14.74 -8.99
N GLN A 239 -8.24 15.37 -7.95
CA GLN A 239 -9.37 14.83 -7.19
C GLN A 239 -10.58 14.59 -8.10
N SER A 240 -10.97 15.57 -8.91
CA SER A 240 -12.09 15.42 -9.85
C SER A 240 -11.83 14.31 -10.86
N MET A 241 -10.62 14.23 -11.43
CA MET A 241 -10.25 13.17 -12.37
C MET A 241 -10.36 11.79 -11.75
N TYR A 242 -9.78 11.57 -10.56
CA TYR A 242 -9.82 10.27 -9.90
C TYR A 242 -11.21 9.94 -9.35
N THR A 243 -11.98 10.92 -8.88
CA THR A 243 -13.38 10.74 -8.51
C THR A 243 -14.14 10.14 -9.69
N LYS A 244 -14.02 10.75 -10.88
CA LYS A 244 -14.69 10.26 -12.09
C LYS A 244 -14.26 8.83 -12.41
N LYS A 245 -12.96 8.55 -12.44
CA LYS A 245 -12.43 7.20 -12.74
C LYS A 245 -12.95 6.14 -11.77
N ILE A 246 -12.96 6.45 -10.46
CA ILE A 246 -13.44 5.52 -9.43
C ILE A 246 -14.94 5.30 -9.57
N VAL A 247 -15.72 6.37 -9.74
CA VAL A 247 -17.18 6.29 -9.91
C VAL A 247 -17.54 5.51 -11.17
N ASP A 248 -16.95 5.82 -12.32
CA ASP A 248 -17.20 5.13 -13.59
C ASP A 248 -16.86 3.62 -13.47
N ALA A 249 -15.77 3.29 -12.77
CA ALA A 249 -15.38 1.92 -12.51
C ALA A 249 -16.40 1.19 -11.62
N ILE A 250 -16.85 1.82 -10.52
CA ILE A 250 -17.89 1.24 -9.66
C ILE A 250 -19.18 1.03 -10.45
N ILE A 251 -19.64 2.02 -11.23
CA ILE A 251 -20.89 1.93 -11.99
C ILE A 251 -20.89 0.76 -13.00
N SER A 252 -19.75 0.52 -13.67
CA SER A 252 -19.63 -0.50 -14.71
C SER A 252 -19.47 -1.93 -14.17
N PHE A 253 -19.06 -2.09 -12.91
CA PHE A 253 -18.73 -3.40 -12.37
C PHE A 253 -19.88 -4.45 -12.38
N PRO A 254 -21.16 -4.11 -12.12
CA PRO A 254 -22.24 -5.09 -12.22
C PRO A 254 -22.42 -5.64 -13.64
N ASP A 255 -22.20 -4.81 -14.66
CA ASP A 255 -22.27 -5.19 -16.07
C ASP A 255 -21.06 -6.05 -16.47
N ASP A 256 -19.86 -5.71 -15.99
CA ASP A 256 -18.66 -6.54 -16.14
C ASP A 256 -18.88 -7.94 -15.54
N ARG A 257 -19.43 -8.00 -14.31
CA ARG A 257 -19.74 -9.26 -13.63
C ARG A 257 -20.79 -10.08 -14.39
N SER A 258 -21.79 -9.42 -14.97
CA SER A 258 -22.83 -10.08 -15.77
C SER A 258 -22.26 -10.65 -17.06
N SER A 259 -21.36 -9.91 -17.72
CA SER A 259 -20.64 -10.36 -18.92
C SER A 259 -19.78 -11.58 -18.62
N TRP A 260 -19.00 -11.56 -17.53
CA TRP A 260 -18.23 -12.72 -17.09
C TRP A 260 -19.10 -13.93 -16.76
N LYS A 261 -20.22 -13.73 -16.05
CA LYS A 261 -21.18 -14.82 -15.77
C LYS A 261 -21.73 -15.43 -17.06
N HIS A 262 -22.05 -14.61 -18.06
CA HIS A 262 -22.52 -15.11 -19.36
C HIS A 262 -21.43 -15.91 -20.08
N THR A 263 -20.21 -15.39 -20.16
CA THR A 263 -19.07 -16.09 -20.76
C THR A 263 -18.82 -17.44 -20.06
N LEU A 264 -18.75 -17.46 -18.73
CA LEU A 264 -18.49 -18.69 -17.96
C LEU A 264 -19.58 -19.75 -18.09
N LYS A 265 -20.85 -19.35 -18.31
CA LYS A 265 -21.94 -20.29 -18.62
C LYS A 265 -21.76 -20.95 -19.98
N ASN A 266 -21.29 -20.18 -20.98
CA ASN A 266 -21.05 -20.71 -22.32
C ASN A 266 -19.84 -21.68 -22.36
N TYR A 267 -18.92 -21.57 -21.40
CA TYR A 267 -17.81 -22.51 -21.19
C TYR A 267 -18.14 -23.69 -20.24
N ALA A 268 -19.32 -23.72 -19.63
CA ALA A 268 -19.76 -24.83 -18.77
C ALA A 268 -20.22 -26.08 -19.56
N ILE A 269 -19.96 -26.12 -20.87
CA ILE A 269 -20.17 -27.29 -21.73
C ILE A 269 -18.82 -27.91 -22.09
N LYS A 270 -18.36 -28.84 -21.24
CA LYS A 270 -17.77 -30.15 -21.57
C LYS A 270 -17.29 -30.83 -20.29
#